data_AF-A0A699RCX3-F1
#
_entry.id   AF-A0A699RCX3-F1
#
_cell.length_a   1.000
_cell.length_b   1.000
_cell.length_c   1.000
_cell.angle_alpha   90.00
_cell.angle_beta   90.00
_cell.angle_gamma   90.00
#
_symmetry.space_group_name_H-M   'P 1'
#
loop_
_entity.id
_entity.type
_entity.pdbx_description
1 polymer ?
#
loop_
_entity_poly.entity_id
_entity_poly.type
_entity_poly.pdbx_seq_one_letter_code
_entity_poly.pdbx_strand_id
1 'polypeptide(L)' 'MVQKSRIQCYNCKEYGYVARECQKPKRAKDAAYHREKMLLCKQEETGIQLNAEQADWKDDTDDEYDDQELEAHYMY' A
#
# COMPACT_ATOMS: atom_id res chain seq x y z
N MET A 1 9.37 11.71 -3.48
CA MET A 1 9.96 11.79 -2.12
C MET A 1 9.06 11.02 -1.16
N VAL A 2 9.56 9.98 -0.48
CA VAL A 2 8.77 9.24 0.52
C VAL A 2 8.58 10.11 1.77
N GLN A 3 7.33 10.27 2.20
CA GLN A 3 6.98 11.01 3.42
C GLN A 3 7.41 10.21 4.66
N LYS A 4 8.66 10.41 5.10
CA LYS A 4 9.24 9.70 6.25
C LYS A 4 8.47 9.91 7.56
N SER A 5 7.75 11.03 7.69
CA SER A 5 6.89 11.36 8.84
C SER A 5 5.79 10.33 9.11
N ARG A 6 5.39 9.52 8.12
CA ARG A 6 4.39 8.45 8.29
C ARG A 6 5.00 7.09 8.64
N ILE A 7 6.32 6.95 8.61
CA ILE A 7 7.00 5.69 8.90
C ILE A 7 7.17 5.58 10.41
N GLN A 8 6.64 4.50 11.01
CA GLN A 8 6.87 4.17 12.41
C GLN A 8 8.07 3.23 12.55
N CYS A 9 9.00 3.58 13.42
CA CYS A 9 10.13 2.74 13.80
C CYS A 9 9.64 1.54 14.61
N TYR A 10 9.86 0.32 14.11
CA TYR A 10 9.46 -0.89 14.81
C TYR A 10 10.18 -1.10 16.17
N ASN A 11 11.39 -0.56 16.33
CA ASN A 11 12.20 -0.70 17.54
C ASN A 11 11.66 0.14 18.71
N CYS A 12 11.40 1.43 18.47
CA CYS A 12 11.04 2.40 19.51
C CYS A 12 9.62 2.98 19.40
N LYS A 13 8.87 2.63 18.35
CA LYS A 13 7.50 3.08 18.05
C LYS A 13 7.33 4.57 17.73
N GLU A 14 8.42 5.29 17.53
CA GLU A 14 8.40 6.70 17.09
C GLU A 14 8.26 6.82 15.57
N TYR A 15 7.69 7.93 15.12
CA TYR A 15 7.53 8.24 13.71
C TYR A 15 8.71 9.05 13.15
N GLY A 16 8.94 8.96 11.85
CA GLY A 16 9.90 9.80 11.13
C GLY A 16 11.13 9.08 10.58
N TYR A 17 11.37 7.83 10.99
CA TYR A 17 12.56 7.08 10.60
C TYR A 17 12.33 5.57 10.63
N VAL A 18 13.14 4.85 9.86
CA VAL A 18 13.10 3.38 9.84
C VAL A 18 13.89 2.79 11.00
N ALA A 19 13.57 1.57 11.41
CA ALA A 19 14.25 0.90 12.54
C ALA A 19 15.78 0.79 12.37
N ARG A 20 16.30 0.82 11.14
CA ARG A 20 17.74 0.82 10.85
C ARG A 20 18.44 2.13 11.25
N GLU A 21 17.71 3.24 11.28
CA GLU A 21 18.20 4.59 11.64
C GLU A 21 17.99 4.88 13.15
N CYS A 22 17.39 3.95 13.91
CA CYS A 22 17.09 4.14 15.32
C CYS A 22 18.36 4.09 16.18
N GLN A 23 18.62 5.16 16.94
CA GLN A 23 19.74 5.24 17.88
C GLN A 23 19.48 4.52 19.21
N LYS A 24 18.21 4.20 19.52
CA LYS A 24 17.85 3.47 20.74
C LYS A 24 18.33 2.01 20.63
N PRO A 25 18.73 1.38 21.75
CA PRO A 25 19.17 -0.01 21.75
C PRO A 25 18.09 -0.92 21.15
N LYS A 26 18.52 -2.04 20.56
CA LYS A 26 17.60 -3.02 19.99
C LYS A 26 16.72 -3.59 21.09
N ARG A 27 15.41 -3.60 20.85
CA ARG A 27 14.42 -4.25 21.71
C ARG A 27 14.74 -5.74 21.87
N ALA A 28 14.50 -6.27 23.07
CA ALA A 28 14.60 -7.71 23.31
C ALA A 28 13.60 -8.47 22.43
N LYS A 29 14.02 -9.63 21.92
CA LYS A 29 13.17 -10.53 21.11
C LYS A 29 12.33 -11.43 22.00
N ASP A 30 11.53 -10.81 22.87
CA ASP A 30 10.60 -11.53 23.74
C ASP A 30 9.40 -12.10 22.98
N ALA A 31 8.52 -12.80 23.69
CA ALA A 31 7.31 -13.39 23.08
C ALA A 31 6.38 -12.32 22.50
N ALA A 32 6.33 -11.11 23.07
CA ALA A 32 5.50 -10.02 22.57
C ALA A 32 6.04 -9.47 21.25
N TYR A 33 7.35 -9.29 21.14
CA TYR A 33 8.05 -8.96 19.90
C TYR A 33 7.71 -9.97 18.80
N HIS A 34 7.78 -11.27 19.11
CA HIS A 34 7.51 -12.30 18.11
C HIS A 34 6.06 -12.29 17.65
N ARG A 35 5.10 -12.16 18.58
CA ARG A 35 3.67 -12.03 18.25
C ARG A 35 3.40 -10.81 17.37
N GLU A 36 3.97 -9.66 17.73
CA GLU A 36 3.80 -8.43 16.96
C GLU A 36 4.35 -8.57 15.54
N LYS A 37 5.53 -9.19 15.38
CA LYS A 37 6.12 -9.45 14.06
C LYS A 37 5.25 -10.40 13.21
N MET A 38 4.67 -11.43 13.83
CA MET A 38 3.75 -12.36 13.16
C MET A 38 2.48 -11.66 12.68
N LEU A 39 1.92 -10.74 13.48
CA LEU A 39 0.75 -9.95 13.09
C LEU A 39 1.06 -9.04 11.90
N LEU A 40 2.25 -8.42 11.89
CA LEU A 40 2.65 -7.54 10.80
C LEU A 40 2.81 -8.30 9.47
N CYS A 41 3.44 -9.47 9.47
CA CYS A 41 3.54 -10.31 8.25
C CYS A 41 2.15 -10.71 7.73
N LYS A 42 1.22 -11.10 8.61
CA LYS A 42 -0.16 -11.41 8.20
C LYS A 42 -0.86 -10.22 7.57
N GLN A 43 -0.65 -9.02 8.10
CA GLN A 43 -1.24 -7.80 7.53
C GLN A 43 -0.66 -7.48 6.15
N GLU A 44 0.65 -7.66 5.96
CA GLU A 44 1.29 -7.54 4.64
C GLU A 44 0.73 -8.57 3.65
N GLU A 45 0.55 -9.83 4.05
CA GLU A 45 -0.07 -10.86 3.21
C GLU A 45 -1.50 -10.49 2.79
N THR A 46 -2.33 -9.99 3.73
CA THR A 46 -3.68 -9.52 3.40
C THR A 46 -3.67 -8.29 2.50
N GLY A 47 -2.70 -7.37 2.68
CA GLY A 47 -2.56 -6.20 1.82
C GLY A 47 -2.09 -6.56 0.40
N ILE A 48 -1.23 -7.58 0.27
CA ILE A 48 -0.79 -8.11 -1.03
C ILE A 48 -1.95 -8.80 -1.75
N GLN A 49 -2.75 -9.62 -1.05
CA GLN A 49 -3.95 -10.25 -1.62
C GLN A 49 -4.95 -9.21 -2.12
N LEU A 50 -5.31 -8.23 -1.29
CA LEU A 50 -6.22 -7.15 -1.68
C LEU A 50 -5.69 -6.31 -2.84
N ASN A 51 -4.38 -6.09 -2.93
CA ASN A 51 -3.78 -5.39 -4.07
C ASN A 51 -3.79 -6.25 -5.34
N ALA A 52 -3.70 -7.57 -5.24
CA ALA A 52 -3.81 -8.49 -6.38
C ALA A 52 -5.26 -8.54 -6.90
N GLU A 53 -6.25 -8.68 -6.01
CA GLU A 53 -7.67 -8.56 -6.36
C GLU A 53 -7.96 -7.17 -6.95
N GLN A 54 -7.28 -6.12 -6.45
CA GLN A 54 -7.38 -4.79 -7.04
C GLN A 54 -6.63 -4.59 -8.37
N ALA A 55 -5.74 -5.49 -8.76
CA ALA A 55 -5.10 -5.44 -10.09
C ALA A 55 -5.98 -6.14 -11.13
N ASP A 56 -6.71 -7.17 -10.72
CA ASP A 56 -7.58 -7.99 -11.55
C ASP A 56 -8.83 -7.22 -12.06
N TRP A 57 -9.54 -6.49 -11.19
CA TRP A 57 -10.74 -5.70 -11.61
C TRP A 57 -10.43 -4.47 -12.48
N LYS A 58 -9.16 -4.06 -12.63
CA LYS A 58 -8.79 -2.87 -13.41
C LYS A 58 -8.57 -3.13 -14.89
N ASP A 59 -8.63 -4.39 -15.32
CA ASP A 59 -8.49 -4.78 -16.73
C ASP A 59 -9.83 -4.71 -17.51
N ASP A 60 -10.97 -4.69 -16.80
CA ASP A 60 -12.31 -4.72 -17.41
C ASP A 60 -13.00 -3.34 -17.55
N THR A 61 -12.24 -2.23 -17.50
CA THR A 61 -12.80 -0.86 -17.67
C THR A 61 -12.01 -0.02 -18.68
N ASP A 62 -11.79 -0.56 -19.87
CA ASP A 62 -11.39 0.21 -21.06
C ASP A 62 -12.19 -0.15 -22.32
N ASP A 63 -13.38 -0.76 -22.19
CA ASP A 63 -14.28 -0.95 -23.32
C ASP A 63 -15.60 -0.20 -23.07
N GLU A 64 -15.90 0.72 -23.99
CA GLU A 64 -17.21 1.33 -24.28
C GLU A 64 -17.67 2.54 -23.44
N TYR A 65 -16.91 3.64 -23.47
CA TYR A 65 -17.53 4.98 -23.49
C TYR A 65 -16.88 5.79 -24.62
N ASP A 66 -17.60 5.99 -25.73
CA ASP A 66 -18.04 7.31 -26.23
C ASP A 66 -18.32 7.33 -27.75
N ASP A 67 -19.23 6.49 -28.25
CA ASP A 67 -19.68 6.54 -29.66
C ASP A 67 -21.15 7.02 -29.79
N GLN A 68 -21.56 7.99 -28.97
CA GLN A 68 -22.87 8.65 -29.12
C GLN A 68 -22.76 10.18 -29.25
N GLU A 69 -21.96 10.71 -30.17
CA GLU A 69 -22.21 12.07 -30.71
C GLU A 69 -21.45 12.38 -32.02
N LEU A 70 -21.95 11.91 -33.16
CA LEU A 70 -21.54 12.47 -34.45
C LEU A 70 -22.71 12.59 -35.44
N GLU A 71 -23.85 13.08 -34.94
CA GLU A 71 -24.95 13.60 -35.75
C GLU A 71 -24.83 15.14 -35.80
N ALA A 72 -24.01 15.66 -36.71
CA ALA A 72 -24.17 16.95 -37.37
C ALA A 72 -22.84 17.37 -38.01
N HIS A 73 -22.61 17.04 -39.28
CA HIS A 73 -22.00 17.97 -40.25
C HIS A 73 -21.84 17.38 -41.67
N TYR A 74 -22.89 16.79 -42.25
CA TYR A 74 -22.99 16.71 -43.72
C TYR A 74 -23.53 18.03 -44.28
N MET A 75 -22.63 19.00 -44.42
CA MET A 75 -22.76 20.11 -45.35
C MET A 75 -21.60 20.04 -46.33
N TYR A 76 -21.80 19.32 -47.44
CA TYR A 76 -21.57 19.83 -48.81
C TYR A 76 -22.15 18.86 -49.84
#